data_AF-A0A444YEL9-F1
#
_entry.id   AF-A0A444YEL9-F1
#
_cell.length_a   1.000
_cell.length_b   1.000
_cell.length_c   1.000
_cell.angle_alpha   90.00
_cell.angle_beta   90.00
_cell.angle_gamma   90.00
#
_symmetry.space_group_name_H-M   'P 1'
#
loop_
_entity.id
_entity.type
_entity.pdbx_description
1 polymer ?
#
loop_
_entity_poly.entity_id
_entity_poly.type
_entity_poly.pdbx_seq_one_letter_code
_entity_poly.pdbx_strand_id
1 'polypeptide(L)'
;MPGSLPNTSDPLQQREKLYLLAVGYYRSGDYSRSRDLVERCLMIAPDWRQAVTLKKAIEDRITKDGVIGLGIAATAVGLIAGGIAAAVSRKK
;
A
#
# COMPACT_ATOMS: atom_id res chain seq x y z
N MET A 1 7.52 -33.02 30.81
CA MET A 1 8.28 -31.84 30.36
C MET A 1 7.29 -30.76 29.97
N PRO A 2 7.16 -29.65 30.70
CA PRO A 2 6.25 -28.58 30.33
C PRO A 2 6.78 -27.91 29.05
N GLY A 3 6.01 -28.00 27.97
CA GLY A 3 6.28 -27.31 26.71
C GLY A 3 6.24 -25.80 26.96
N SER A 4 7.42 -25.21 27.13
CA SER A 4 7.57 -23.76 27.23
C SER A 4 7.25 -23.19 25.86
N LEU A 5 6.10 -22.55 25.71
CA LEU A 5 5.76 -21.74 24.54
C LEU A 5 6.91 -20.71 24.38
N PRO A 6 7.67 -20.75 23.27
CA PRO A 6 8.73 -19.77 23.07
C PRO A 6 8.08 -18.39 23.08
N ASN A 7 8.66 -17.51 23.90
CA ASN A 7 8.19 -16.17 24.16
C ASN A 7 7.78 -15.50 22.83
N THR A 8 6.50 -15.13 22.71
CA THR A 8 5.85 -14.56 21.51
C THR A 8 6.34 -13.15 21.16
N SER A 9 7.51 -12.77 21.66
CA SER A 9 8.15 -11.46 21.52
C SER A 9 9.11 -11.38 20.35
N ASP A 10 9.31 -12.48 19.60
CA ASP A 10 10.23 -12.44 18.47
C ASP A 10 9.64 -11.57 17.34
N PRO A 11 10.32 -10.50 16.91
CA PRO A 11 9.82 -9.58 15.90
C PRO A 11 9.58 -10.28 14.55
N LEU A 12 10.30 -11.36 14.23
CA LEU A 12 10.11 -12.12 12.99
C LEU A 12 8.83 -12.97 13.04
N GLN A 13 8.49 -13.53 14.19
CA GLN A 13 7.20 -14.21 14.39
C GLN A 13 6.05 -13.20 14.41
N GLN A 14 6.25 -12.03 15.02
CA GLN A 14 5.24 -10.97 15.07
C GLN A 14 4.90 -10.43 13.68
N ARG A 15 5.90 -10.14 12.83
CA ARG A 15 5.63 -9.72 11.44
C ARG A 15 4.88 -10.80 10.66
N GLU A 16 5.23 -12.08 10.84
CA GLU A 16 4.59 -13.17 10.10
C GLU A 16 3.13 -13.32 10.47
N LYS A 17 2.81 -13.25 11.77
CA LYS A 17 1.43 -13.23 12.27
C LYS A 17 0.64 -12.03 11.72
N LEU A 18 1.23 -10.83 11.75
CA LEU A 18 0.59 -9.61 11.20
C LEU A 18 0.33 -9.74 9.70
N TYR A 19 1.28 -10.29 8.94
CA TYR A 19 1.13 -10.53 7.51
C TYR A 19 0.02 -11.52 7.21
N LEU A 20 -0.01 -12.67 7.89
CA LEU A 20 -1.06 -13.67 7.69
C LEU A 20 -2.45 -13.11 8.04
N LEU A 21 -2.55 -12.32 9.11
CA LEU A 21 -3.79 -11.65 9.48
C LEU A 21 -4.21 -10.62 8.42
N ALA A 22 -3.27 -9.82 7.90
CA ALA A 22 -3.52 -8.88 6.81
C ALA A 22 -4.04 -9.58 5.55
N VAL A 23 -3.45 -10.72 5.17
CA VAL A 23 -3.90 -11.55 4.05
C VAL A 23 -5.33 -12.07 4.29
N GLY A 24 -5.64 -12.49 5.52
CA GLY A 24 -7.00 -12.90 5.91
C GLY A 24 -8.02 -11.78 5.64
N TYR A 25 -7.77 -10.58 6.16
CA TYR A 25 -8.66 -9.43 5.95
C TYR A 25 -8.74 -8.99 4.48
N TYR A 26 -7.63 -9.04 3.73
CA TYR A 26 -7.64 -8.75 2.30
C TYR A 26 -8.59 -9.68 1.54
N ARG A 27 -8.56 -10.98 1.85
CA ARG A 27 -9.44 -11.98 1.24
C ARG A 27 -10.89 -11.86 1.67
N SER A 28 -11.14 -11.35 2.87
CA SER A 28 -12.49 -11.04 3.37
C SER A 28 -13.06 -9.72 2.83
N GLY A 29 -12.27 -8.93 2.09
CA GLY A 29 -12.68 -7.63 1.55
C GLY A 29 -12.58 -6.45 2.53
N ASP A 30 -12.05 -6.68 3.74
CA ASP A 30 -11.81 -5.62 4.73
C ASP A 30 -10.42 -4.99 4.48
N TYR A 31 -10.35 -4.23 3.39
CA TYR A 31 -9.10 -3.63 2.92
C TYR A 31 -8.54 -2.60 3.90
N SER A 32 -9.40 -1.88 4.63
CA SER A 32 -8.99 -0.90 5.65
C SER A 32 -8.22 -1.55 6.79
N ARG A 33 -8.73 -2.66 7.37
CA ARG A 33 -8.00 -3.39 8.41
C ARG A 33 -6.77 -4.11 7.86
N SER A 34 -6.87 -4.66 6.65
CA SER A 34 -5.73 -5.28 5.98
C SER A 34 -4.56 -4.30 5.82
N ARG A 35 -4.84 -3.03 5.47
CA ARG A 35 -3.85 -1.96 5.33
C ARG A 35 -3.13 -1.65 6.65
N ASP A 36 -3.87 -1.43 7.74
CA ASP A 36 -3.27 -1.13 9.05
C ASP A 36 -2.31 -2.26 9.50
N LEU A 37 -2.73 -3.51 9.31
CA LEU A 37 -1.93 -4.68 9.70
C LEU A 37 -0.66 -4.83 8.86
N VAL A 38 -0.74 -4.63 7.54
CA VAL A 38 0.45 -4.71 6.67
C VAL A 38 1.40 -3.54 6.93
N GLU A 39 0.91 -2.36 7.32
CA GLU A 39 1.77 -1.24 7.72
C GLU A 39 2.53 -1.55 9.01
N ARG A 40 1.86 -2.10 10.03
CA ARG A 40 2.54 -2.57 11.27
C ARG A 40 3.57 -3.66 10.98
N CYS A 41 3.27 -4.56 10.04
CA CYS A 41 4.21 -5.58 9.57
C CYS A 41 5.47 -4.95 8.95
N LEU A 42 5.30 -3.93 8.11
CA LEU A 42 6.40 -3.20 7.47
C LEU A 42 7.19 -2.32 8.45
N MET A 43 6.61 -1.88 9.56
CA MET A 43 7.38 -1.22 10.64
C MET A 43 8.42 -2.16 11.27
N ILE A 44 8.16 -3.47 11.27
CA ILE A 44 9.08 -4.47 11.81
C ILE A 44 10.08 -4.93 10.74
N ALA A 45 9.63 -5.09 9.50
CA ALA A 45 10.44 -5.54 8.38
C ALA A 45 10.15 -4.70 7.11
N PRO A 46 10.79 -3.53 6.96
CA PRO A 46 10.48 -2.58 5.89
C PRO A 46 10.80 -3.14 4.50
N ASP A 47 11.82 -3.98 4.38
CA ASP A 47 12.26 -4.58 3.11
C ASP A 47 11.52 -5.88 2.75
N TRP A 48 10.47 -6.25 3.50
CA TRP A 48 9.75 -7.49 3.24
C TRP A 48 8.86 -7.38 2.00
N ARG A 49 9.40 -7.85 0.87
CA ARG A 49 8.76 -7.80 -0.46
C ARG A 49 7.32 -8.30 -0.50
N GLN A 50 6.99 -9.36 0.26
CA GLN A 50 5.63 -9.90 0.29
C GLN A 50 4.64 -8.90 0.92
N ALA A 51 5.00 -8.31 2.06
CA ALA A 51 4.19 -7.29 2.72
C ALA A 51 4.07 -6.01 1.87
N VAL A 52 5.16 -5.58 1.21
CA VAL A 52 5.13 -4.43 0.28
C VAL A 52 4.17 -4.69 -0.89
N THR A 53 4.21 -5.89 -1.48
CA THR A 53 3.33 -6.26 -2.60
C THR A 53 1.87 -6.32 -2.15
N LEU A 54 1.61 -6.89 -0.97
CA LEU A 54 0.27 -6.95 -0.38
C LEU A 54 -0.29 -5.54 -0.14
N LYS A 55 0.52 -4.62 0.43
CA LYS A 55 0.12 -3.22 0.64
C LYS A 55 -0.33 -2.55 -0.66
N LYS A 56 0.45 -2.69 -1.74
CA LYS A 56 0.07 -2.14 -3.06
C LYS A 56 -1.25 -2.74 -3.56
N ALA A 57 -1.43 -4.05 -3.44
CA ALA A 57 -2.67 -4.71 -3.87
C ALA A 57 -3.89 -4.23 -3.05
N ILE A 58 -3.73 -3.97 -1.75
CA ILE A 58 -4.75 -3.39 -0.89
C ILE A 58 -5.09 -1.96 -1.34
N GLU A 59 -4.09 -1.10 -1.55
CA GLU A 59 -4.28 0.28 -1.99
C GLU A 59 -4.95 0.36 -3.37
N ASP A 60 -4.57 -0.52 -4.30
CA ASP A 60 -5.22 -0.65 -5.61
C ASP A 60 -6.69 -1.05 -5.46
N ARG A 61 -7.02 -1.93 -4.52
CA ARG A 61 -8.41 -2.34 -4.25
C ARG A 61 -9.22 -1.22 -3.65
N ILE A 62 -8.70 -0.53 -2.64
CA ILE A 62 -9.36 0.64 -2.04
C ILE A 62 -9.60 1.72 -3.10
N THR A 63 -8.63 1.95 -3.97
CA THR A 63 -8.75 2.95 -5.05
C THR A 63 -9.79 2.53 -6.10
N LYS A 64 -9.84 1.25 -6.45
CA LYS A 64 -10.81 0.70 -7.43
C LYS A 64 -12.23 0.62 -6.87
N ASP A 65 -12.39 0.23 -5.62
CA ASP A 65 -13.69 0.08 -4.96
C ASP A 65 -14.22 1.44 -4.47
N GLY A 66 -13.34 2.39 -4.21
CA GLY A 66 -13.63 3.74 -3.72
C GLY A 66 -13.69 4.82 -4.81
N VAL A 67 -14.38 4.59 -5.94
CA VAL A 67 -14.55 5.57 -7.05
C VAL A 67 -15.32 6.87 -6.66
N ILE A 68 -15.41 7.21 -5.38
CA ILE A 68 -15.84 8.51 -4.86
C ILE A 68 -14.61 9.14 -4.19
N GLY A 69 -13.87 10.08 -4.78
CA GLY A 69 -14.08 10.73 -6.06
C GLY A 69 -12.91 11.65 -6.45
N LEU A 70 -13.01 12.16 -7.67
CA LEU A 70 -12.26 13.31 -8.21
C LEU A 70 -10.73 13.16 -8.40
N GLY A 71 -10.32 12.72 -9.59
CA GLY A 71 -9.62 13.64 -10.51
C GLY A 71 -8.21 14.18 -10.19
N ILE A 72 -7.40 13.60 -9.30
CA ILE A 72 -5.99 14.02 -9.16
C ILE A 72 -5.13 12.76 -8.95
N ALA A 73 -4.61 12.13 -10.01
CA ALA A 73 -3.21 12.33 -10.37
C ALA A 73 -2.97 12.05 -11.87
N ALA A 74 -3.71 12.74 -12.74
CA ALA A 74 -3.33 12.87 -14.15
C ALA A 74 -2.20 13.91 -14.36
N THR A 75 -1.70 14.55 -13.30
CA THR A 75 -0.69 15.61 -13.42
C THR A 75 0.70 15.14 -12.96
N ALA A 76 1.64 15.18 -13.91
CA ALA A 76 3.09 15.32 -13.75
C ALA A 76 4.01 14.12 -14.08
N VAL A 77 3.71 13.33 -15.11
CA VAL A 77 4.80 12.78 -15.97
C VAL A 77 4.69 13.39 -17.38
N GLY A 78 4.48 14.71 -17.44
CA GLY A 78 4.50 15.51 -18.67
C GLY A 78 5.56 16.61 -18.67
N LEU A 79 6.46 16.64 -17.67
CA LEU A 79 7.45 17.70 -17.47
C LEU A 79 8.90 17.21 -17.56
N ILE A 80 9.18 16.21 -18.40
CA ILE A 80 10.56 15.87 -18.79
C ILE A 80 10.65 15.75 -20.31
N ALA A 81 10.31 16.83 -21.00
CA ALA A 81 10.82 17.14 -22.35
C ALA A 81 10.47 18.60 -22.67
N GLY A 82 11.21 19.53 -22.04
CA GLY A 82 11.19 20.92 -22.44
C GLY A 82 11.60 21.05 -23.91
N GLY A 83 10.74 21.68 -24.71
CA GLY A 83 11.01 21.90 -26.12
C GLY A 83 9.98 22.81 -26.77
N ILE A 84 10.30 24.11 -26.78
CA ILE A 84 9.81 25.15 -27.68
C ILE A 84 8.46 25.80 -27.34
N ALA A 85 8.58 27.06 -26.91
CA ALA A 85 7.54 28.06 -26.88
C ALA A 85 6.98 28.36 -28.29
N ALA A 86 5.66 28.37 -28.45
CA ALA A 86 4.90 29.14 -29.46
C ALA A 86 3.41 28.83 -29.23
N ALA A 87 2.44 29.73 -29.21
CA ALA A 87 2.45 31.17 -29.33
C ALA A 87 1.19 31.67 -28.63
N VAL A 88 1.34 32.74 -27.85
CA VAL A 88 0.25 33.69 -27.61
C VAL A 88 -0.18 34.24 -28.97
N SER A 89 -1.44 34.08 -29.34
CA SER A 89 -2.20 34.97 -30.24
C SER A 89 -3.69 34.64 -30.05
N ARG A 90 -4.48 35.46 -29.32
CA ARG A 90 -5.24 36.63 -29.83
C ARG A 90 -6.09 36.26 -31.06
N LYS A 91 -7.37 36.60 -31.23
CA LYS A 91 -8.26 37.61 -30.61
C LYS A 91 -9.57 37.62 -31.43
N LYS A 92 -10.68 38.01 -30.77
CA LYS A 92 -11.97 38.50 -31.30
C LYS A 92 -13.01 37.46 -31.72
#